data_AF-A0A1Y3RRX4-F1
#
_entry.id   AF-A0A1Y3RRX4-F1
#
_cell.length_a   1.000
_cell.length_b   1.000
_cell.length_c   1.000
_cell.angle_alpha   90.00
_cell.angle_beta   90.00
_cell.angle_gamma   90.00
#
_symmetry.space_group_name_H-M   'P 1'
#
loop_
_entity.id
_entity.type
_entity.pdbx_description
1 polymer ?
#
loop_
_entity_poly.entity_id
_entity_poly.type
_entity_poly.pdbx_seq_one_letter_code
_entity_poly.pdbx_strand_id
1 'polypeptide(L)'
;MPEKRRLSLSFSLTQREQRNAWERLSAVAPGQRMDAVCRMINGYMEQQELLEAIRGAIREELAGVSFPKTTTQQEQAGAVDEDVLGFLRALQEGDDTI
;
A
#
# COMPACT_ATOMS: atom_id res chain seq x y z
N MET A 1 39.36 28.09 -15.39
CA MET A 1 39.53 26.68 -14.99
C MET A 1 38.23 26.23 -14.33
N PRO A 2 37.60 25.12 -14.73
CA PRO A 2 36.41 24.64 -14.03
C PRO A 2 36.78 24.25 -12.60
N GLU A 3 36.02 24.76 -11.63
CA GLU A 3 36.26 24.54 -10.20
C GLU A 3 35.93 23.06 -9.86
N LYS A 4 36.95 22.22 -9.71
CA LYS A 4 36.78 20.80 -9.41
C LYS A 4 37.04 20.53 -7.92
N ARG A 5 36.00 20.08 -7.21
CA ARG A 5 36.11 19.65 -5.81
C ARG A 5 36.11 18.12 -5.73
N ARG A 6 36.96 17.56 -4.85
CA ARG A 6 37.06 16.10 -4.65
C ARG A 6 36.31 15.72 -3.37
N LEU A 7 35.46 14.69 -3.48
CA LEU A 7 34.84 14.00 -2.36
C LEU A 7 35.41 12.57 -2.29
N SER A 8 35.82 12.13 -1.10
CA SER A 8 36.28 10.76 -0.86
C SER A 8 35.22 9.99 -0.08
N LEU A 9 34.84 8.82 -0.58
CA LEU A 9 33.84 7.94 0.02
C LEU A 9 34.44 6.56 0.25
N SER A 10 34.22 6.00 1.43
CA SER A 10 34.58 4.63 1.80
C SER A 10 33.32 3.88 2.15
N PHE A 11 33.16 2.67 1.58
CA PHE A 11 32.01 1.82 1.83
C PHE A 11 32.39 0.70 2.80
N SER A 12 31.71 0.64 3.93
CA SER A 12 31.81 -0.48 4.85
C SER A 12 30.94 -1.63 4.35
N LEU A 13 31.58 -2.74 3.97
CA LEU A 13 30.84 -3.93 3.54
C LEU A 13 30.13 -4.63 4.71
N THR A 14 30.45 -4.32 5.96
CA THR A 14 29.71 -4.89 7.11
C THR A 14 28.32 -4.27 7.26
N GLN A 15 28.11 -3.04 6.77
CA GLN A 15 26.80 -2.38 6.77
C GLN A 15 26.05 -2.73 5.49
N ARG A 16 24.81 -3.25 5.64
CA ARG A 16 23.98 -3.71 4.51
C ARG A 16 23.74 -2.61 3.48
N GLU A 17 23.38 -1.40 3.91
CA GLU A 17 23.11 -0.28 3.00
C GLU A 17 24.34 0.11 2.16
N GLN A 18 25.50 0.23 2.81
CA GLN A 18 26.74 0.58 2.12
C GLN A 18 27.23 -0.55 1.20
N ARG A 19 27.04 -1.82 1.59
CA ARG A 19 27.30 -2.98 0.73
C ARG A 19 26.43 -2.95 -0.52
N ASN A 20 25.13 -2.75 -0.38
CA ASN A 20 24.20 -2.68 -1.52
C ASN A 20 24.56 -1.51 -2.46
N ALA A 21 24.90 -0.34 -1.89
CA ALA A 21 25.36 0.80 -2.67
C ALA A 21 26.67 0.47 -3.42
N TRP A 22 27.62 -0.19 -2.77
CA TRP A 22 28.87 -0.64 -3.38
C TRP A 22 28.65 -1.66 -4.49
N GLU A 23 27.80 -2.67 -4.30
CA GLU A 23 27.46 -3.66 -5.34
C GLU A 23 26.89 -2.97 -6.59
N ARG A 24 25.97 -2.01 -6.41
CA ARG A 24 25.40 -1.24 -7.52
C ARG A 24 26.46 -0.39 -8.24
N LEU A 25 27.31 0.31 -7.50
CA LEU A 25 28.35 1.19 -8.08
C LEU A 25 29.51 0.41 -8.70
N SER A 26 29.87 -0.74 -8.14
CA SER A 26 30.96 -1.58 -8.65
C SER A 26 30.59 -2.26 -9.97
N ALA A 27 29.30 -2.55 -10.19
CA ALA A 27 28.78 -3.04 -11.46
C ALA A 27 28.82 -2.00 -12.60
N VAL A 28 28.97 -0.70 -12.28
CA VAL A 28 29.10 0.37 -13.28
C VAL A 28 30.50 0.36 -13.89
N ALA A 29 30.54 0.54 -15.22
CA ALA A 29 31.78 0.60 -15.97
C ALA A 29 32.79 1.62 -15.39
N PRO A 30 34.09 1.29 -15.34
CA PRO A 30 35.13 2.24 -14.97
C PRO A 30 35.03 3.52 -15.80
N GLY A 31 35.16 4.69 -15.17
CA GLY A 31 35.02 5.99 -15.83
C GLY A 31 33.60 6.58 -15.80
N GLN A 32 32.54 5.77 -15.64
CA GLN A 32 31.15 6.25 -15.57
C GLN A 32 30.59 6.32 -14.14
N ARG A 33 31.39 5.94 -13.14
CA ARG A 33 30.93 5.84 -11.75
C ARG A 33 30.50 7.16 -11.15
N MET A 34 31.22 8.25 -11.45
CA MET A 34 30.83 9.59 -10.97
C MET A 34 29.48 10.01 -11.55
N ASP A 35 29.28 9.83 -12.86
CA ASP A 35 28.00 10.16 -13.51
C ASP A 35 26.86 9.28 -12.98
N ALA A 36 27.14 8.01 -12.67
CA ALA A 36 26.18 7.13 -12.03
C ALA A 36 25.82 7.60 -10.61
N VAL A 37 26.80 8.05 -9.81
CA VAL A 37 26.56 8.65 -8.49
C VAL A 37 25.68 9.89 -8.62
N CYS A 38 26.01 10.81 -9.53
CA CYS A 38 25.21 12.03 -9.75
C CYS A 38 23.76 11.70 -10.15
N ARG A 39 23.57 10.76 -11.08
CA ARG A 39 22.22 10.32 -11.48
C ARG A 39 21.44 9.67 -10.34
N MET A 40 22.08 8.86 -9.51
CA MET A 40 21.40 8.23 -8.36
C MET A 40 20.97 9.26 -7.32
N ILE A 41 21.83 10.25 -7.01
CA ILE A 41 21.51 11.30 -6.02
C ILE A 41 20.37 12.19 -6.52
N ASN A 42 20.48 12.71 -7.74
CA ASN A 42 19.47 13.59 -8.30
C ASN A 42 18.16 12.84 -8.56
N GLY A 43 18.25 11.62 -9.11
CA GLY A 43 17.07 10.79 -9.37
C GLY A 43 16.34 10.36 -8.11
N TYR A 44 17.02 10.20 -6.97
CA TYR A 44 16.35 9.89 -5.70
C TYR A 44 15.44 11.02 -5.24
N MET A 45 15.86 12.28 -5.41
CA MET A 45 15.03 13.45 -5.06
C MET A 45 13.84 13.60 -6.00
N GLU A 46 14.06 13.47 -7.31
CA GLU A 46 13.00 13.50 -8.32
C GLU A 46 11.96 12.38 -8.09
N GLN A 47 12.42 11.17 -7.73
CA GLN A 47 11.51 10.06 -7.41
C GLN A 47 10.68 10.31 -6.15
N GLN A 48 11.22 10.96 -5.13
CA GLN A 48 10.46 11.31 -3.93
C GLN A 48 9.39 12.35 -4.24
N GLU A 49 9.72 13.38 -5.02
CA GLU A 49 8.76 14.39 -5.45
C GLU A 49 7.64 13.76 -6.29
N LEU A 50 7.99 12.91 -7.25
CA LEU A 50 7.02 12.17 -8.07
C LEU A 50 6.12 11.28 -7.21
N LEU A 51 6.68 10.59 -6.23
CA LEU A 51 5.92 9.72 -5.33
C LEU A 51 4.89 10.51 -4.50
N GLU A 52 5.28 11.68 -3.99
CA GLU A 52 4.35 12.55 -3.26
C GLU A 52 3.28 13.13 -4.18
N ALA A 53 3.62 13.52 -5.40
CA ALA A 53 2.64 13.97 -6.40
C ALA A 53 1.61 12.88 -6.71
N ILE A 54 2.06 11.63 -6.93
CA ILE A 54 1.17 10.48 -7.17
C ILE A 54 0.27 10.22 -5.96
N ARG A 55 0.83 10.23 -4.74
CA ARG A 55 0.04 10.07 -3.51
C ARG A 55 -1.01 11.17 -3.35
N GLY A 56 -0.64 12.41 -3.68
CA GLY A 56 -1.55 13.56 -3.70
C GLY A 56 -2.71 13.34 -4.67
N ALA A 57 -2.41 13.05 -5.94
CA ALA A 57 -3.41 12.81 -6.97
C ALA A 57 -4.37 11.67 -6.59
N ILE A 58 -3.85 10.54 -6.10
CA ILE A 58 -4.68 9.42 -5.66
C ILE A 58 -5.63 9.84 -4.52
N ARG A 59 -5.16 10.61 -3.54
CA ARG A 59 -6.00 11.08 -2.42
C ARG A 59 -7.06 12.08 -2.87
N GLU A 60 -6.73 12.97 -3.79
CA GLU A 60 -7.68 13.94 -4.36
C GLU A 60 -8.81 13.23 -5.09
N GLU A 61 -8.48 12.27 -5.97
CA GLU A 61 -9.46 11.46 -6.68
C GLU A 61 -10.31 10.63 -5.70
N LEU A 62 -9.70 9.99 -4.70
CA LEU A 62 -10.43 9.23 -3.68
C LEU A 62 -11.32 10.10 -2.79
N ALA A 63 -10.96 11.35 -2.53
CA ALA A 63 -11.78 12.27 -1.74
C ALA A 63 -13.09 12.65 -2.45
N GLY A 64 -13.07 12.67 -3.80
CA GLY A 64 -14.27 12.85 -4.61
C GLY A 64 -15.16 11.62 -4.71
N VAL A 65 -14.63 10.43 -4.36
CA VAL A 65 -15.37 9.17 -4.41
C VAL A 65 -16.04 8.91 -3.07
N SER A 66 -17.35 9.17 -3.01
CA SER A 66 -18.17 8.60 -1.94
C SER A 66 -18.29 7.10 -2.18
N PHE A 67 -17.53 6.30 -1.43
CA PHE A 67 -17.81 4.88 -1.36
C PHE A 67 -19.17 4.73 -0.70
N PRO A 68 -20.18 4.16 -1.39
CA PRO A 68 -21.41 3.81 -0.71
C PRO A 68 -20.97 2.88 0.42
N LYS A 69 -21.17 3.32 1.66
CA LYS A 69 -21.09 2.41 2.79
C LYS A 69 -22.07 1.30 2.41
N THR A 70 -21.55 0.12 2.15
CA THR A 70 -22.33 -1.10 2.33
C THR A 70 -22.64 -1.11 3.81
N THR A 71 -23.65 -0.33 4.20
CA THR A 71 -24.50 -0.68 5.30
C THR A 71 -25.02 -2.03 4.85
N THR A 72 -24.33 -3.10 5.25
CA THR A 72 -25.02 -4.28 5.70
C THR A 72 -26.04 -3.74 6.69
N GLN A 73 -27.21 -3.37 6.16
CA GLN A 73 -28.42 -3.49 6.92
C GLN A 73 -28.30 -4.94 7.34
N GLN A 74 -27.99 -5.17 8.62
CA GLN A 74 -28.58 -6.32 9.26
C GLN A 74 -30.04 -6.20 8.86
N GLU A 75 -30.44 -7.01 7.89
CA GLU A 75 -31.85 -7.26 7.63
C GLU A 75 -32.38 -7.55 9.01
N GLN A 76 -33.02 -6.55 9.62
CA GLN A 76 -33.78 -6.78 10.82
C GLN A 76 -34.78 -7.78 10.32
N ALA A 77 -34.59 -9.04 10.71
CA ALA A 77 -35.53 -10.11 10.41
C ALA A 77 -36.88 -9.52 10.77
N GLY A 78 -37.67 -9.20 9.72
CA GLY A 78 -38.95 -8.52 9.91
C GLY A 78 -39.71 -9.32 10.93
N ALA A 79 -40.35 -8.65 11.89
CA ALA A 79 -41.07 -9.30 12.98
C ALA A 79 -41.88 -10.46 12.40
N VAL A 80 -41.45 -11.68 12.72
CA VAL A 80 -42.13 -12.88 12.23
C VAL A 80 -43.51 -12.83 12.86
N ASP A 81 -44.53 -12.81 12.02
CA ASP A 81 -45.92 -12.68 12.45
C ASP A 81 -46.28 -13.80 13.44
N GLU A 82 -47.00 -13.47 14.51
CA GLU A 82 -47.36 -14.39 15.59
C GLU A 82 -48.09 -15.63 15.02
N ASP A 83 -48.85 -15.43 13.94
CA ASP A 83 -49.56 -16.49 13.22
C ASP A 83 -48.62 -17.53 12.59
N VAL A 84 -47.45 -17.12 12.10
CA VAL A 84 -46.44 -18.02 11.54
C VAL A 84 -45.76 -18.82 12.66
N LEU A 85 -45.49 -18.18 13.79
CA LEU A 85 -44.94 -18.86 14.97
C LEU A 85 -45.95 -19.84 15.59
N GLY A 86 -47.24 -19.48 15.59
CA GLY A 86 -48.34 -20.34 16.03
C GLY A 86 -48.50 -21.57 15.14
N PHE A 87 -48.38 -21.41 13.82
CA PHE A 87 -48.39 -22.53 12.87
C PHE A 87 -47.23 -23.50 13.08
N LEU A 88 -46.00 -22.99 13.25
CA LEU A 88 -44.83 -23.83 13.52
C LEU A 88 -44.94 -24.59 14.86
N ARG A 89 -45.50 -23.94 15.88
CA ARG A 89 -45.76 -24.58 17.18
C ARG A 89 -46.79 -25.70 17.05
N ALA A 90 -47.87 -25.48 16.29
CA ALA A 90 -48.89 -26.51 16.04
C ALA A 90 -48.32 -27.73 15.28
N LEU A 91 -47.35 -27.51 14.38
CA LEU A 91 -46.65 -28.61 13.70
C LEU A 91 -45.72 -29.39 14.63
N GLN A 92 -45.09 -28.74 15.61
CA GLN A 92 -44.25 -29.42 16.61
C GLN A 92 -45.07 -30.20 17.64
N GLU A 93 -46.21 -29.65 18.06
CA GLU A 93 -47.08 -30.30 19.05
C GLU A 93 -47.92 -31.45 18.43
N GLY A 94 -48.02 -31.50 17.10
CA GLY A 94 -48.75 -32.53 16.36
C GLY A 94 -47.98 -33.84 16.12
N ASP A 95 -46.70 -33.95 16.51
CA ASP A 95 -45.83 -35.11 16.21
C ASP A 95 -45.56 -36.03 17.42
N ASP A 96 -46.18 -35.77 18.59
CA ASP A 96 -45.99 -36.57 19.82
C ASP A 96 -47.14 -37.57 20.11
N THR A 97 -47.92 -37.98 19.11
CA THR A 97 -48.94 -39.03 19.29
C THR A 97 -49.01 -40.06 18.15
N ILE A 98 -47.94 -40.83 17.96
CA ILE A 98 -48.02 -42.21 17.42
C ILE A 98 -47.08 -43.12 18.21
#